data_AF-A0A9P4GLI2-F1
#
_entry.id   AF-A0A9P4GLI2-F1
#
_cell.length_a   1.000
_cell.length_b   1.000
_cell.length_c   1.000
_cell.angle_alpha   90.00
_cell.angle_beta   90.00
_cell.angle_gamma   90.00
#
_symmetry.space_group_name_H-M   'P 1'
#
loop_
_entity.id
_entity.type
_entity.pdbx_description
1 polymer ?
#
loop_
_entity_poly.entity_id
_entity_poly.type
_entity_poly.pdbx_seq_one_letter_code
_entity_poly.pdbx_strand_id
1 'polypeptide(L)' 'KSTYSRLALILHPDRQMAKTETQKRKAATRMCDINRAKEILLDVERRRAFDEAGAVYSHEFQEWKKSSK' A
#
# COMPACT_ATOMS: atom_id res chain seq x y z
N LYS A 1 5.77 -10.32 -14.72
CA LYS A 1 4.66 -10.48 -13.73
C LYS A 1 4.92 -9.51 -12.58
N SER A 2 4.01 -8.58 -12.30
CA SER A 2 4.20 -7.60 -11.20
C SER A 2 4.13 -8.28 -9.83
N THR A 3 5.06 -7.96 -8.94
CA THR A 3 5.08 -8.44 -7.54
C THR A 3 3.76 -8.13 -6.83
N TYR A 4 3.18 -6.97 -7.12
CA TYR A 4 1.87 -6.57 -6.61
C TYR A 4 0.78 -7.59 -7.00
N SER A 5 0.67 -7.93 -8.30
CA SER A 5 -0.35 -8.88 -8.77
C SER A 5 -0.22 -10.25 -8.11
N ARG A 6 1.01 -10.70 -7.84
CA ARG A 6 1.26 -11.96 -7.11
C ARG A 6 0.77 -11.88 -5.67
N LEU A 7 1.07 -10.80 -4.96
CA LEU A 7 0.66 -10.61 -3.56
C LEU A 7 -0.86 -10.39 -3.45
N ALA A 8 -1.44 -9.59 -4.33
CA ALA A 8 -2.87 -9.32 -4.38
C ALA A 8 -3.68 -10.62 -4.57
N LEU A 9 -3.24 -11.52 -5.45
CA LEU A 9 -3.88 -12.82 -5.63
C LEU A 9 -3.82 -13.69 -4.36
N ILE A 10 -2.72 -13.67 -3.62
CA ILE A 10 -2.55 -14.47 -2.39
C ILE A 10 -3.41 -13.92 -1.25
N LEU A 11 -3.53 -12.60 -1.15
CA LEU A 11 -4.20 -11.89 -0.06
C LEU A 11 -5.69 -11.63 -0.33
N HIS A 12 -6.16 -11.83 -1.57
CA HIS A 12 -7.53 -11.59 -1.98
C HIS A 12 -8.55 -12.27 -1.05
N PRO A 13 -9.67 -11.60 -0.70
CA PRO A 13 -10.73 -12.14 0.17
C PRO A 13 -11.24 -13.52 -0.26
N ASP A 14 -11.46 -13.74 -1.56
CA ASP A 14 -11.91 -15.03 -2.11
C ASP A 14 -10.95 -16.18 -1.78
N ARG A 15 -9.65 -15.90 -1.66
CA ARG A 15 -8.63 -16.90 -1.28
C ARG A 15 -8.52 -17.10 0.24
N GLN A 16 -9.27 -16.36 1.04
CA GLN A 16 -9.29 -16.48 2.50
C GLN A 16 -10.58 -17.13 3.03
N MET A 17 -11.54 -17.53 2.18
CA MET A 17 -12.87 -17.99 2.60
C MET A 17 -12.80 -19.13 3.64
N ALA A 18 -11.92 -20.11 3.44
CA ALA A 18 -11.71 -21.27 4.31
C ALA A 18 -10.79 -21.01 5.53
N LYS A 19 -10.33 -19.76 5.73
CA LYS A 19 -9.39 -19.41 6.82
C LYS A 19 -10.12 -18.90 8.05
N THR A 20 -9.41 -18.87 9.18
CA THR A 20 -9.94 -18.30 10.42
C THR A 20 -10.12 -16.79 10.30
N GLU A 21 -10.99 -16.24 11.14
CA GLU A 21 -11.24 -14.80 11.18
C GLU A 21 -9.96 -13.98 11.41
N THR A 22 -9.07 -14.45 12.29
CA THR A 22 -7.75 -13.84 12.52
C THR A 22 -6.89 -13.82 11.25
N GLN A 23 -6.91 -14.91 10.46
CA GLN A 23 -6.17 -14.99 9.20
C GLN A 23 -6.78 -14.08 8.12
N LYS A 24 -8.11 -14.00 8.04
CA LYS A 24 -8.84 -13.09 7.15
C LYS A 24 -8.46 -11.63 7.44
N ARG A 25 -8.49 -11.24 8.71
CA ARG A 25 -8.07 -9.89 9.15
C ARG A 25 -6.61 -9.59 8.78
N LYS A 26 -5.68 -10.51 9.07
CA LYS A 26 -4.27 -10.35 8.69
C LYS A 26 -4.08 -10.21 7.17
N ALA A 27 -4.83 -10.95 6.37
CA ALA A 27 -4.79 -10.85 4.92
C ALA A 27 -5.34 -9.51 4.43
N ALA A 28 -6.45 -9.04 5.02
CA ALA A 28 -7.03 -7.73 4.71
C ALA A 28 -6.07 -6.58 5.05
N THR A 29 -5.43 -6.61 6.23
CA THR A 29 -4.41 -5.62 6.60
C THR A 29 -3.27 -5.58 5.59
N ARG A 30 -2.70 -6.76 5.25
CA ARG A 30 -1.63 -6.85 4.25
C ARG A 30 -2.08 -6.39 2.86
N MET A 31 -3.35 -6.62 2.49
CA MET A 31 -3.91 -6.16 1.23
C MET A 31 -3.94 -4.62 1.17
N CYS A 32 -4.35 -3.97 2.26
CA CYS A 32 -4.27 -2.51 2.39
C CYS A 32 -2.83 -2.01 2.27
N ASP A 33 -1.87 -2.66 2.93
CA ASP A 33 -0.46 -2.28 2.88
C ASP A 33 0.12 -2.35 1.46
N ILE A 34 -0.17 -3.43 0.71
CA ILE A 34 0.34 -3.55 -0.67
C ILE A 34 -0.34 -2.59 -1.64
N ASN A 35 -1.60 -2.24 -1.40
CA ASN A 35 -2.31 -1.24 -2.20
C ASN A 35 -1.69 0.15 -1.98
N ARG A 36 -1.47 0.51 -0.72
CA ARG A 36 -0.76 1.74 -0.34
C ARG A 36 0.63 1.79 -0.97
N ALA A 37 1.41 0.72 -0.82
CA ALA A 37 2.75 0.65 -1.40
C ALA A 37 2.72 0.81 -2.92
N LYS A 38 1.75 0.21 -3.61
CA LYS A 38 1.56 0.39 -5.05
C LYS A 38 1.25 1.84 -5.40
N GLU A 39 0.36 2.51 -4.67
CA GLU A 39 0.03 3.93 -4.91
C GLU A 39 1.24 4.84 -4.76
N ILE A 40 2.06 4.62 -3.73
CA ILE A 40 3.29 5.40 -3.49
C ILE A 40 4.31 5.12 -4.60
N LEU A 41 4.56 3.84 -4.88
CA LEU A 41 5.64 3.47 -5.80
C LEU A 41 5.30 3.79 -7.26
N LEU A 42 4.04 3.76 -7.68
CA LEU A 42 3.69 4.06 -9.08
C LEU A 42 3.64 5.56 -9.40
N ASP A 43 3.49 6.41 -8.39
CA ASP A 43 3.48 7.88 -8.55
C ASP A 43 4.87 8.44 -8.24
N VAL A 44 5.46 9.17 -9.19
CA VAL A 44 6.84 9.68 -9.07
C VAL A 44 6.96 10.71 -7.94
N GLU A 45 5.98 11.61 -7.77
CA GLU A 45 6.01 12.61 -6.71
C GLU A 45 5.81 11.93 -5.34
N ARG A 46 4.89 10.98 -5.24
CA ARG A 46 4.65 10.24 -3.98
C ARG A 46 5.83 9.37 -3.60
N ARG A 47 6.47 8.72 -4.57
CA ARG A 47 7.71 7.97 -4.32
C ARG A 47 8.79 8.88 -3.77
N ARG A 48 8.98 10.05 -4.38
CA ARG A 48 9.95 11.04 -3.91
C ARG A 48 9.64 11.53 -2.49
N ALA A 49 8.38 11.84 -2.21
CA ALA A 49 7.94 12.24 -0.87
C ALA A 49 8.17 11.13 0.18
N PHE A 50 7.98 9.87 -0.21
CA PHE A 50 8.29 8.73 0.64
C PHE A 50 9.80 8.57 0.87
N ASP A 51 10.61 8.67 -0.18
CA ASP A 51 12.06 8.52 -0.10
C ASP A 51 12.71 9.65 0.71
N GLU A 52 12.19 10.89 0.61
CA GLU A 52 12.74 12.06 1.30
C GLU A 52 12.21 12.24 2.73
N ALA A 53 10.90 12.03 2.95
CA ALA A 53 10.22 12.40 4.18
C ALA A 53 9.42 11.26 4.82
N GLY A 54 9.43 10.06 4.24
CA GLY A 54 8.63 8.94 4.73
C GLY A 54 7.12 9.14 4.57
N ALA A 55 6.68 10.03 3.68
CA ALA A 55 5.27 10.33 3.48
C ALA A 55 4.51 9.12 2.90
N VAL A 56 3.64 8.51 3.72
CA VAL A 56 2.83 7.34 3.36
C VAL A 56 1.38 7.75 3.10
N TYR A 57 0.85 8.63 3.94
CA TYR A 57 -0.52 9.10 3.90
C TYR A 57 -0.69 10.31 2.98
N SER A 58 -1.91 10.50 2.48
CA SER A 58 -2.20 11.61 1.56
C SER A 58 -1.95 12.98 2.19
N HIS A 59 -2.19 13.13 3.50
CA HIS A 59 -1.94 14.40 4.20
C HIS A 59 -0.44 14.69 4.30
N GLU A 60 0.39 13.71 4.68
CA GLU A 60 1.85 13.84 4.72
C GLU A 60 2.41 14.21 3.33
N PHE A 61 1.89 13.61 2.27
CA PHE A 61 2.26 13.95 0.90
C PHE A 61 1.92 15.41 0.56
N GLN A 62 0.75 15.92 0.98
CA GLN A 62 0.38 17.32 0.76
C GLN A 62 1.25 18.28 1.57
N GLU A 63 1.63 17.92 2.80
CA GLU A 63 2.54 18.71 3.63
C GLU A 63 3.94 18.78 3.01
N TRP A 64 4.49 17.64 2.58
CA TRP A 64 5.74 17.58 1.83
C TRP A 64 5.66 18.44 0.56
N LYS A 65 4.59 18.30 -0.22
CA LYS A 65 4.39 19.06 -1.47
C LYS A 65 4.30 20.58 -1.24
N LYS A 66 3.79 21.03 -0.09
CA LYS A 66 3.80 22.45 0.30
C LYS A 66 5.19 22.92 0.71
N SER A 67 5.97 22.07 1.40
CA SER A 67 7.32 22.38 1.86
C SER A 67 8.38 22.34 0.75
N SER A 68 8.14 21.56 -0.32
CA SER A 68 9.06 21.45 -1.47
C SER A 68 8.80 22.48 -2.59
N LYS A 69 7.84 23.39 -2.37
CA LYS A 69 7.45 24.46 -3.30
C LYS A 69 7.98 25.81 -2.84
#